data_AF-A0A6B2SRZ1-F1
#
_entry.id   AF-A0A6B2SRZ1-F1
#
_cell.length_a   1.000
_cell.length_b   1.000
_cell.length_c   1.000
_cell.angle_alpha   90.00
_cell.angle_beta   90.00
_cell.angle_gamma   90.00
#
_symmetry.space_group_name_H-M   'P 1'
#
loop_
_entity.id
_entity.type
_entity.pdbx_description
1 polymer ?
#
loop_
_entity_poly.entity_id
_entity_poly.type
_entity_poly.pdbx_seq_one_letter_code
_entity_poly.pdbx_strand_id
1 'polypeptide(L)'
;GRGLVLPLGGWQIGRRAARHAGPALVVTLALAVAALSSTALAVLDRGDRDQAAFRVGADLRVEPGDGVPLGERRAAYEALPGAESVTPVVTTEGYVEQDAVAVTGINTEIGPVPSLRADLADRPVRELVAPLGRGIPEHGLPVARSDTGRGRAPLTELPLRVRLSADGGGRVVPVRLTVFFEDGDGLARSSSVSIKEGGARTVPLEVGARGEGIRILQIDLSMVGERVRRTYRLTVDRVPGLTRPARWRDLRADPPDRR
;
A
#
# COMPACT_ATOMS: atom_id res chain seq x y z
N GLY A 1 -30.80 77.86 5.02
CA GLY A 1 -31.76 76.79 4.72
C GLY A 1 -31.10 75.59 4.07
N ARG A 2 -30.46 74.69 4.85
CA ARG A 2 -29.88 73.42 4.35
C ARG A 2 -30.63 72.16 4.82
N GLY A 3 -31.70 72.32 5.61
CA GLY A 3 -32.47 71.19 6.18
C GLY A 3 -33.68 70.73 5.35
N LEU A 4 -34.08 71.47 4.31
CA LEU A 4 -35.28 71.17 3.49
C LEU A 4 -34.98 70.38 2.22
N VAL A 5 -33.71 70.21 1.84
CA VAL A 5 -33.33 69.56 0.58
C VAL A 5 -33.52 68.03 0.65
N LEU A 6 -33.20 67.41 1.78
CA LEU A 6 -33.39 65.97 2.01
C LEU A 6 -34.88 65.57 2.12
N PRO A 7 -35.73 66.28 2.90
CA PRO A 7 -37.17 66.00 2.96
C PRO A 7 -37.89 66.17 1.61
N LEU A 8 -37.53 67.20 0.83
CA LEU A 8 -38.14 67.45 -0.48
C LEU A 8 -37.66 66.46 -1.56
N GLY A 9 -36.41 66.01 -1.47
CA GLY A 9 -35.88 64.94 -2.33
C GLY A 9 -36.61 63.61 -2.12
N GLY A 10 -36.83 63.22 -0.86
CA GLY A 10 -37.62 62.03 -0.51
C GLY A 10 -39.08 62.11 -1.01
N TRP A 11 -39.70 63.28 -0.88
CA TRP A 11 -41.07 63.52 -1.34
C TRP A 11 -41.22 63.50 -2.89
N GLN A 12 -40.22 64.01 -3.62
CA GLN A 12 -40.21 63.90 -5.10
C GLN A 12 -39.98 62.47 -5.59
N ILE A 13 -39.12 61.69 -4.92
CA ILE A 13 -38.91 60.27 -5.23
C ILE A 13 -40.17 59.46 -4.95
N GLY A 14 -40.87 59.75 -3.83
CA GLY A 14 -42.14 59.11 -3.48
C GLY A 14 -43.24 59.27 -4.54
N ARG A 15 -43.36 60.45 -5.17
CA ARG A 15 -44.35 60.68 -6.24
C ARG A 15 -44.03 60.01 -7.58
N ARG A 16 -42.77 59.60 -7.80
CA ARG A 16 -42.32 58.90 -9.02
C ARG A 16 -41.85 57.47 -8.75
N ALA A 17 -42.20 56.91 -7.58
CA ALA A 17 -41.76 55.59 -7.17
C ALA A 17 -42.03 54.51 -8.25
N ALA A 18 -43.18 54.56 -8.93
CA ALA A 18 -43.50 53.66 -10.04
C ALA A 18 -42.56 53.78 -11.27
N ARG A 19 -41.99 54.97 -11.55
CA ARG A 19 -41.03 55.20 -12.66
C ARG A 19 -39.59 54.80 -12.29
N HIS A 20 -39.26 54.74 -11.01
CA HIS A 20 -37.92 54.38 -10.52
C HIS A 20 -37.83 52.95 -9.94
N ALA A 21 -38.96 52.29 -9.69
CA ALA A 21 -39.02 50.90 -9.22
C ALA A 21 -38.45 49.90 -10.23
N GLY A 22 -38.74 50.06 -11.53
CA GLY A 22 -38.21 49.18 -12.58
C GLY A 22 -36.68 49.13 -12.61
N PRO A 23 -35.98 50.27 -12.78
CA PRO A 23 -34.52 50.32 -12.74
C PRO A 23 -33.93 49.84 -11.40
N ALA A 24 -34.55 50.18 -10.27
CA ALA A 24 -34.10 49.71 -8.95
C ALA A 24 -34.18 48.18 -8.84
N LEU A 25 -35.28 47.57 -9.29
CA LEU A 25 -35.45 46.12 -9.31
C LEU A 25 -34.41 45.43 -10.20
N VAL A 26 -34.11 46.00 -11.37
CA VAL A 26 -33.07 45.48 -12.27
C VAL A 26 -31.69 45.54 -11.60
N VAL A 27 -31.35 46.64 -10.94
CA VAL A 27 -30.07 46.78 -10.21
C VAL A 27 -30.00 45.80 -9.04
N THR A 28 -31.07 45.64 -8.27
CA THR A 28 -31.09 44.67 -7.16
C THR A 28 -30.99 43.23 -7.67
N LEU A 29 -31.66 42.91 -8.78
CA LEU A 29 -31.55 41.60 -9.41
C LEU A 29 -30.13 41.37 -9.93
N ALA A 30 -29.53 42.36 -10.59
CA ALA A 30 -28.15 42.28 -11.06
C ALA A 30 -27.16 42.07 -9.91
N LEU A 31 -27.32 42.79 -8.79
CA LEU A 31 -26.51 42.61 -7.59
C LEU A 31 -26.71 41.23 -6.96
N ALA A 32 -27.96 40.76 -6.87
CA ALA A 32 -28.28 39.43 -6.34
C ALA A 32 -27.67 38.33 -7.20
N VAL A 33 -27.79 38.42 -8.53
CA VAL A 33 -27.17 37.49 -9.47
C VAL A 33 -25.65 37.53 -9.36
N ALA A 34 -25.03 38.72 -9.31
CA ALA A 34 -23.58 38.84 -9.14
C ALA A 34 -23.07 38.21 -7.83
N ALA A 35 -23.77 38.46 -6.72
CA ALA A 35 -23.43 37.88 -5.42
C ALA A 35 -23.62 36.35 -5.40
N LEU A 36 -24.72 35.86 -5.99
CA LEU A 36 -25.01 34.43 -6.09
C LEU A 36 -23.98 33.72 -6.97
N SER A 37 -23.66 34.28 -8.14
CA SER A 37 -22.64 33.74 -9.05
C SER A 37 -21.25 33.75 -8.41
N SER A 38 -20.88 34.81 -7.68
CA SER A 38 -19.60 34.87 -6.96
C SER A 38 -19.52 33.79 -5.87
N THR A 39 -20.60 33.61 -5.11
CA THR A 39 -20.69 32.56 -4.09
C THR A 39 -20.62 31.18 -4.73
N ALA A 40 -21.34 30.95 -5.83
CA ALA A 40 -21.34 29.69 -6.55
C ALA A 40 -19.93 29.33 -7.06
N LEU A 41 -19.21 30.28 -7.66
CA LEU A 41 -17.83 30.08 -8.10
C LEU A 41 -16.90 29.73 -6.93
N ALA A 42 -17.03 30.42 -5.80
CA ALA A 42 -16.22 30.13 -4.61
C ALA A 42 -16.52 28.75 -4.00
N VAL A 43 -17.78 28.31 -4.04
CA VAL A 43 -18.18 26.97 -3.56
C VAL A 43 -17.68 25.88 -4.50
N LEU A 44 -17.82 26.06 -5.83
CA LEU A 44 -17.36 25.08 -6.81
C LEU A 44 -15.83 24.94 -6.77
N ASP A 45 -15.09 26.04 -6.75
CA ASP A 45 -13.62 26.03 -6.69
C ASP A 45 -13.10 25.41 -5.37
N ARG A 46 -13.81 25.58 -4.26
CA ARG A 46 -13.49 24.86 -3.01
C ARG A 46 -13.85 23.37 -3.11
N GLY A 47 -15.03 23.05 -3.65
CA GLY A 47 -15.49 21.68 -3.84
C GLY A 47 -14.57 20.86 -4.73
N ASP A 48 -14.10 21.43 -5.83
CA ASP A 48 -13.17 20.78 -6.75
C ASP A 48 -11.83 20.47 -6.07
N ARG A 49 -11.31 21.40 -5.26
CA ARG A 49 -10.10 21.15 -4.45
C ARG A 49 -10.30 20.07 -3.40
N ASP A 50 -11.44 20.08 -2.71
CA ASP A 50 -11.75 19.07 -1.70
C ASP A 50 -11.90 17.67 -2.35
N GLN A 51 -12.53 17.58 -3.52
CA GLN A 51 -12.62 16.33 -4.28
C GLN A 51 -11.25 15.86 -4.79
N ALA A 52 -10.40 16.77 -5.27
CA ALA A 52 -9.05 16.43 -5.70
C ALA A 52 -8.21 15.93 -4.51
N ALA A 53 -8.26 16.62 -3.37
CA ALA A 53 -7.56 16.22 -2.16
C ALA A 53 -8.03 14.85 -1.66
N PHE A 54 -9.35 14.59 -1.66
CA PHE A 54 -9.90 13.29 -1.27
C PHE A 54 -9.50 12.17 -2.23
N ARG A 55 -9.52 12.43 -3.54
CA ARG A 55 -9.19 11.42 -4.57
C ARG A 55 -7.70 11.05 -4.58
N VAL A 56 -6.83 12.04 -4.38
CA VAL A 56 -5.37 11.85 -4.42
C VAL A 56 -4.85 11.40 -3.05
N GLY A 57 -5.33 12.01 -1.96
CA GLY A 57 -4.92 11.69 -0.58
C GLY A 57 -3.47 12.07 -0.25
N ALA A 58 -2.78 12.76 -1.16
CA ALA A 58 -1.39 13.20 -1.11
C ALA A 58 -1.20 14.33 -2.13
N ASP A 59 0.03 14.80 -2.33
CA ASP A 59 0.34 15.77 -3.41
C ASP A 59 0.17 15.14 -4.80
N LEU A 60 0.54 13.85 -4.94
CA LEU A 60 0.42 13.08 -6.16
C LEU A 60 0.09 11.62 -5.83
N ARG A 61 -0.82 11.02 -6.61
CA ARG A 61 -1.12 9.59 -6.59
C ARG A 61 -0.78 9.02 -7.96
N VAL A 62 0.11 8.04 -7.96
CA VAL A 62 0.53 7.35 -9.18
C VAL A 62 -0.05 5.96 -9.17
N GLU A 63 -0.86 5.64 -10.18
CA GLU A 63 -1.24 4.26 -10.47
C GLU A 63 -0.16 3.69 -11.42
N PRO A 64 0.70 2.79 -10.96
CA PRO A 64 1.84 2.35 -11.75
C PRO A 64 1.38 1.44 -12.90
N GLY A 65 1.78 1.78 -14.12
CA GLY A 65 1.63 0.89 -15.28
C GLY A 65 2.63 -0.29 -15.27
N ASP A 66 2.57 -1.12 -16.31
CA ASP A 66 3.40 -2.33 -16.43
C ASP A 66 4.88 -2.07 -16.77
N GLY A 67 5.26 -0.80 -17.02
CA GLY A 67 6.60 -0.43 -17.49
C GLY A 67 7.72 -0.52 -16.44
N VAL A 68 7.38 -0.58 -15.14
CA VAL A 68 8.36 -0.71 -14.05
C VAL A 68 8.02 -1.93 -13.19
N PRO A 69 8.96 -2.86 -12.96
CA PRO A 69 8.74 -4.01 -12.10
C PRO A 69 8.32 -3.60 -10.69
N LEU A 70 7.37 -4.32 -10.10
CA LEU A 70 6.77 -3.98 -8.81
C LEU A 70 7.80 -3.68 -7.70
N GLY A 71 8.90 -4.43 -7.67
CA GLY A 71 9.99 -4.27 -6.68
C GLY A 71 11.01 -3.18 -6.96
N GLU A 72 10.87 -2.47 -8.07
CA GLU A 72 11.71 -1.33 -8.42
C GLU A 72 10.91 -0.01 -8.44
N ARG A 73 9.57 -0.10 -8.43
CA ARG A 73 8.66 1.05 -8.50
C ARG A 73 8.96 2.11 -7.45
N ARG A 74 9.08 1.72 -6.18
CA ARG A 74 9.34 2.66 -5.09
C ARG A 74 10.64 3.45 -5.33
N ALA A 75 11.75 2.74 -5.53
CA ALA A 75 13.05 3.37 -5.76
C ALA A 75 13.04 4.23 -7.04
N ALA A 76 12.33 3.81 -8.08
CA ALA A 76 12.18 4.59 -9.31
C ALA A 76 11.40 5.90 -9.07
N TYR A 77 10.33 5.87 -8.27
CA TYR A 77 9.55 7.08 -7.94
C TYR A 77 10.27 7.99 -6.94
N GLU A 78 11.03 7.44 -5.99
CA GLU A 78 11.87 8.23 -5.07
C GLU A 78 13.02 8.92 -5.80
N ALA A 79 13.51 8.36 -6.90
CA ALA A 79 14.54 8.96 -7.72
C ALA A 79 14.03 10.11 -8.62
N LEU A 80 12.73 10.38 -8.67
CA LEU A 80 12.18 11.47 -9.47
C LEU A 80 12.59 12.84 -8.89
N PRO A 81 12.97 13.82 -9.73
CA PRO A 81 13.26 15.17 -9.27
C PRO A 81 12.07 15.78 -8.52
N GLY A 82 12.29 16.18 -7.26
CA GLY A 82 11.27 16.78 -6.40
C GLY A 82 10.46 15.81 -5.54
N ALA A 83 10.70 14.49 -5.63
CA ALA A 83 10.10 13.54 -4.72
C ALA A 83 10.81 13.58 -3.35
N GLU A 84 10.13 14.07 -2.32
CA GLU A 84 10.67 14.08 -0.95
C GLU A 84 10.38 12.76 -0.21
N SER A 85 9.21 12.16 -0.46
CA SER A 85 8.80 10.90 0.13
C SER A 85 7.84 10.14 -0.79
N VAL A 86 7.89 8.81 -0.73
CA VAL A 86 6.99 7.93 -1.48
C VAL A 86 6.42 6.90 -0.51
N THR A 87 5.09 6.82 -0.43
CA THR A 87 4.39 5.86 0.42
C THR A 87 3.68 4.83 -0.47
N PRO A 88 3.98 3.53 -0.35
CA PRO A 88 3.19 2.50 -1.04
C PRO A 88 1.79 2.42 -0.42
N VAL A 89 0.78 2.35 -1.29
CA VAL A 89 -0.62 2.23 -0.91
C VAL A 89 -1.21 1.05 -1.64
N VAL A 90 -1.90 0.16 -0.92
CA VAL A 90 -2.60 -0.98 -1.50
C VAL A 90 -4.07 -0.88 -1.10
N THR A 91 -4.97 -0.86 -2.08
CA THR A 91 -6.41 -0.96 -1.82
C THR A 91 -6.88 -2.34 -2.23
N THR A 92 -7.51 -3.06 -1.30
CA THR A 92 -8.15 -4.33 -1.56
C THR A 92 -9.62 -4.26 -1.16
N GLU A 93 -10.47 -4.92 -1.92
CA GLU A 93 -11.82 -5.20 -1.46
C GLU A 93 -11.78 -6.39 -0.50
N GLY A 94 -12.61 -6.36 0.53
CA GLY A 94 -12.73 -7.41 1.53
C GLY A 94 -14.10 -7.38 2.16
N TYR A 95 -14.31 -8.27 3.13
CA TYR A 95 -15.54 -8.33 3.89
C TYR A 95 -15.22 -8.16 5.38
N VAL A 96 -15.97 -7.28 6.03
CA VAL A 96 -16.04 -7.22 7.49
C VAL A 96 -17.42 -7.76 7.85
N GLU A 97 -17.43 -8.94 8.47
CA GLU A 97 -18.65 -9.73 8.69
C GLU A 97 -19.36 -10.08 7.37
N GLN A 98 -20.47 -9.40 7.05
CA GLN A 98 -21.23 -9.59 5.80
C GLN A 98 -21.15 -8.37 4.86
N ASP A 99 -20.48 -7.29 5.28
CA ASP A 99 -20.41 -6.05 4.52
C ASP A 99 -19.15 -5.99 3.67
N ALA A 100 -19.33 -5.69 2.38
CA ALA A 100 -18.22 -5.43 1.47
C ALA A 100 -17.58 -4.08 1.81
N VAL A 101 -16.28 -4.09 2.09
CA VAL A 101 -15.51 -2.88 2.43
C VAL A 101 -14.25 -2.81 1.58
N ALA A 102 -13.87 -1.60 1.18
CA ALA A 102 -12.56 -1.34 0.60
C ALA A 102 -11.58 -1.03 1.73
N VAL A 103 -10.56 -1.87 1.88
CA VAL A 103 -9.47 -1.70 2.85
C VAL A 103 -8.28 -1.10 2.14
N THR A 104 -7.82 0.06 2.61
CA THR A 104 -6.59 0.68 2.11
C THR A 104 -5.49 0.51 3.14
N GLY A 105 -4.48 -0.29 2.79
CA GLY A 105 -3.25 -0.46 3.54
C GLY A 105 -2.25 0.63 3.20
N ILE A 106 -1.65 1.21 4.24
CA ILE A 106 -0.59 2.22 4.16
C ILE A 106 0.54 1.83 5.10
N ASN A 107 1.78 2.21 4.76
CA ASN A 107 2.88 2.11 5.69
C ASN A 107 3.00 3.39 6.53
N THR A 108 2.58 3.31 7.79
CA THR A 108 2.56 4.46 8.72
C THR A 108 3.95 4.89 9.20
N GLU A 109 5.01 4.13 8.92
CA GLU A 109 6.39 4.45 9.32
C GLU A 109 7.14 5.29 8.29
N ILE A 110 6.75 5.23 7.01
CA ILE A 110 7.58 5.66 5.88
C ILE A 110 7.12 6.99 5.26
N GLY A 111 5.94 7.52 5.57
CA GLY A 111 5.54 8.79 4.97
C GLY A 111 4.35 9.52 5.61
N PRO A 112 4.11 10.77 5.16
CA PRO A 112 3.09 11.64 5.71
C PRO A 112 1.67 11.33 5.19
N VAL A 113 1.50 10.28 4.38
CA VAL A 113 0.22 9.87 3.80
C VAL A 113 -0.58 9.06 4.83
N PRO A 114 -1.91 9.28 4.95
CA PRO A 114 -2.77 10.16 4.16
C PRO A 114 -2.62 11.64 4.53
N SER A 115 -2.69 12.51 3.52
CA SER A 115 -2.92 13.94 3.73
C SER A 115 -4.37 14.13 4.18
N LEU A 116 -4.56 14.63 5.39
CA LEU A 116 -5.86 15.09 5.88
C LEU A 116 -5.77 16.57 6.17
N ARG A 117 -6.87 17.29 5.94
CA ARG A 117 -6.93 18.71 6.29
C ARG A 117 -6.79 18.86 7.80
N ALA A 118 -5.95 19.80 8.22
CA ALA A 118 -5.67 20.04 9.63
C ALA A 118 -6.90 20.50 10.42
N ASP A 119 -7.91 21.10 9.76
CA ASP A 119 -9.15 21.52 10.41
C ASP A 119 -10.16 20.38 10.59
N LEU A 120 -9.93 19.22 9.97
CA LEU A 120 -10.76 18.01 10.12
C LEU A 120 -10.19 17.03 11.17
N ALA A 121 -9.06 17.37 11.80
CA ALA A 121 -8.39 16.51 12.77
C ALA A 121 -8.10 17.28 14.06
N ASP A 122 -8.52 16.73 15.20
CA ASP A 122 -8.28 17.33 16.52
C ASP A 122 -6.80 17.28 16.95
N ARG A 123 -5.97 16.54 16.21
CA ARG A 123 -4.53 16.32 16.47
C ARG A 123 -3.78 16.04 15.17
N PRO A 124 -2.43 16.12 15.15
CA PRO A 124 -1.65 15.84 13.96
C PRO A 124 -1.95 14.46 13.36
N VAL A 125 -2.11 14.38 12.04
CA VAL A 125 -2.50 13.15 11.32
C VAL A 125 -1.57 11.98 11.63
N ARG A 126 -0.25 12.24 11.70
CA ARG A 126 0.76 11.24 12.09
C ARG A 126 0.42 10.53 13.41
N GLU A 127 -0.17 11.25 14.37
CA GLU A 127 -0.53 10.71 15.68
C GLU A 127 -1.84 9.91 15.63
N LEU A 128 -2.73 10.24 14.69
CA LEU A 128 -3.96 9.47 14.43
C LEU A 128 -3.66 8.13 13.75
N VAL A 129 -2.68 8.09 12.84
CA VAL A 129 -2.36 6.86 12.09
C VAL A 129 -1.31 5.99 12.78
N ALA A 130 -0.44 6.55 13.63
CA ALA A 130 0.58 5.77 14.34
C ALA A 130 0.06 4.52 15.10
N PRO A 131 -1.14 4.53 15.73
CA PRO A 131 -1.69 3.32 16.34
C PRO A 131 -1.99 2.19 15.35
N LEU A 132 -2.27 2.48 14.08
CA LEU A 132 -2.55 1.46 13.05
C LEU A 132 -1.33 0.59 12.76
N GLY A 133 -0.12 1.14 12.93
CA GLY A 133 1.14 0.41 12.84
C GLY A 133 1.46 -0.45 14.07
N ARG A 134 0.71 -0.33 15.17
CA ARG A 134 1.01 -1.04 16.42
C ARG A 134 0.39 -2.43 16.42
N GLY A 135 1.14 -3.40 16.95
CA GLY A 135 0.63 -4.75 17.14
C GLY A 135 0.41 -5.53 15.83
N ILE A 136 1.00 -5.07 14.72
CA ILE A 136 1.07 -5.86 13.49
C ILE A 136 1.77 -7.17 13.83
N PRO A 137 1.11 -8.34 13.66
CA PRO A 137 1.73 -9.61 13.95
C PRO A 137 3.01 -9.79 13.14
N GLU A 138 4.10 -10.12 13.85
CA GLU A 138 5.30 -10.59 13.17
C GLU A 138 4.96 -11.84 12.36
N HIS A 139 5.27 -11.79 11.08
CA HIS A 139 5.04 -12.88 10.15
C HIS A 139 6.29 -13.11 9.30
N GLY A 140 6.39 -14.33 8.78
CA GLY A 140 7.57 -14.78 8.07
C GLY A 140 8.78 -15.01 8.99
N LEU A 141 9.84 -15.53 8.40
CA LEU A 141 11.10 -15.81 9.07
C LEU A 141 12.14 -14.75 8.66
N PRO A 142 12.66 -13.92 9.60
CA PRO A 142 13.65 -12.91 9.26
C PRO A 142 14.94 -13.56 8.74
N VAL A 143 15.44 -13.05 7.62
CA VAL A 143 16.71 -13.45 7.05
C VAL A 143 17.77 -12.49 7.58
N ALA A 144 18.58 -12.95 8.53
CA ALA A 144 19.69 -12.14 9.03
C ALA A 144 20.76 -11.99 7.94
N ARG A 145 21.38 -10.79 7.86
CA ARG A 145 22.60 -10.61 7.07
C ARG A 145 23.65 -11.63 7.51
N SER A 146 24.38 -12.18 6.54
CA SER A 146 25.58 -12.95 6.82
C SER A 146 26.58 -12.06 7.55
N ASP A 147 26.97 -12.44 8.78
CA ASP A 147 27.99 -11.76 9.59
C ASP A 147 29.40 -12.12 9.08
N THR A 148 29.62 -11.94 7.78
CA THR A 148 31.00 -11.84 7.29
C THR A 148 31.48 -10.48 7.77
N GLY A 149 32.39 -10.46 8.74
CA GLY A 149 32.89 -9.27 9.48
C GLY A 149 33.58 -8.17 8.64
N ARG A 150 33.10 -7.92 7.42
CA ARG A 150 33.56 -6.95 6.45
C ARG A 150 32.34 -6.27 5.82
N GLY A 151 31.72 -5.39 6.60
CA GLY A 151 30.78 -4.38 6.11
C GLY A 151 29.37 -4.87 5.74
N ARG A 152 28.44 -3.93 5.78
CA ARG A 152 26.98 -4.06 5.59
C ARG A 152 26.64 -4.35 4.11
N ALA A 153 26.98 -5.52 3.59
CA ALA A 153 26.66 -5.91 2.21
C ALA A 153 25.18 -6.36 2.08
N PRO A 154 24.47 -6.01 0.98
CA PRO A 154 23.14 -6.52 0.71
C PRO A 154 23.17 -8.05 0.53
N LEU A 155 22.16 -8.75 1.04
CA LEU A 155 22.05 -10.20 0.92
C LEU A 155 21.50 -10.53 -0.46
N THR A 156 22.38 -10.83 -1.41
CA THR A 156 22.02 -11.16 -2.80
C THR A 156 21.66 -12.63 -2.98
N GLU A 157 22.19 -13.50 -2.12
CA GLU A 157 21.95 -14.93 -2.16
C GLU A 157 21.62 -15.46 -0.76
N LEU A 158 20.62 -16.33 -0.69
CA LEU A 158 20.28 -17.08 0.49
C LEU A 158 20.77 -18.52 0.35
N PRO A 159 21.87 -18.90 1.03
CA PRO A 159 22.32 -20.28 1.03
C PRO A 159 21.40 -21.11 1.93
N LEU A 160 20.53 -21.92 1.34
CA LEU A 160 19.72 -22.90 2.07
C LEU A 160 20.37 -24.27 2.00
N ARG A 161 20.65 -24.88 3.17
CA ARG A 161 21.08 -26.28 3.23
C ARG A 161 19.85 -27.18 3.24
N VAL A 162 19.60 -27.84 2.12
CA VAL A 162 18.42 -28.67 1.90
C VAL A 162 18.79 -30.13 1.72
N ARG A 163 17.99 -31.03 2.27
CA ARG A 163 18.04 -32.47 2.02
C ARG A 163 16.66 -32.94 1.58
N LEU A 164 16.61 -33.68 0.47
CA LEU A 164 15.38 -34.25 -0.04
C LEU A 164 15.50 -35.77 -0.07
N SER A 165 14.55 -36.45 0.57
CA SER A 165 14.36 -37.90 0.45
C SER A 165 12.97 -38.18 -0.07
N ALA A 166 12.83 -39.15 -0.98
CA ALA A 166 11.54 -39.62 -1.46
C ALA A 166 11.35 -41.08 -1.06
N ASP A 167 10.12 -41.43 -0.69
CA ASP A 167 9.73 -42.82 -0.43
C ASP A 167 8.65 -43.25 -1.41
N GLY A 168 8.85 -44.40 -2.06
CA GLY A 168 8.00 -44.97 -3.11
C GLY A 168 8.78 -45.57 -4.29
N GLY A 169 8.12 -46.39 -5.10
CA GLY A 169 8.75 -47.12 -6.22
C GLY A 169 8.91 -46.30 -7.50
N GLY A 170 9.99 -46.51 -8.25
CA GLY A 170 10.28 -45.88 -9.56
C GLY A 170 11.28 -44.71 -9.49
N ARG A 171 11.53 -44.05 -10.63
CA ARG A 171 12.47 -42.93 -10.73
C ARG A 171 11.85 -41.64 -10.18
N VAL A 172 12.55 -41.00 -9.24
CA VAL A 172 12.16 -39.71 -8.66
C VAL A 172 12.35 -38.59 -9.68
N VAL A 173 11.33 -37.75 -9.82
CA VAL A 173 11.39 -36.57 -10.70
C VAL A 173 12.11 -35.40 -10.00
N PRO A 174 12.76 -34.49 -10.75
CA PRO A 174 13.29 -33.27 -10.16
C PRO A 174 12.19 -32.47 -9.47
N VAL A 175 12.43 -32.07 -8.21
CA VAL A 175 11.49 -31.24 -7.44
C VAL A 175 11.93 -29.79 -7.54
N ARG A 176 11.00 -28.89 -7.85
CA ARG A 176 11.25 -27.44 -7.83
C ARG A 176 10.94 -26.92 -6.43
N LEU A 177 11.98 -26.42 -5.76
CA LEU A 177 11.85 -25.68 -4.51
C LEU A 177 11.68 -24.21 -4.85
N THR A 178 10.60 -23.59 -4.38
CA THR A 178 10.36 -22.16 -4.52
C THR A 178 10.30 -21.53 -3.15
N VAL A 179 11.03 -20.43 -2.94
CA VAL A 179 11.00 -19.67 -1.69
C VAL A 179 10.46 -18.29 -1.98
N PHE A 180 9.47 -17.87 -1.18
CA PHE A 180 8.86 -16.56 -1.26
C PHE A 180 9.46 -15.66 -0.18
N PHE A 181 9.90 -14.47 -0.57
CA PHE A 181 10.53 -13.46 0.25
C PHE A 181 9.68 -12.21 0.29
N GLU A 182 9.60 -11.55 1.44
CA GLU A 182 9.12 -10.18 1.57
C GLU A 182 10.32 -9.28 1.83
N ASP A 183 10.41 -8.14 1.16
CA ASP A 183 11.38 -7.10 1.50
C ASP A 183 10.85 -6.13 2.57
N GLY A 184 11.69 -5.20 3.01
CA GLY A 184 11.30 -4.20 4.01
C GLY A 184 10.15 -3.27 3.56
N ASP A 185 9.81 -3.28 2.27
CA ASP A 185 8.70 -2.52 1.71
C ASP A 185 7.38 -3.32 1.67
N GLY A 186 7.39 -4.55 2.18
CA GLY A 186 6.23 -5.44 2.18
C GLY A 186 6.01 -6.16 0.84
N LEU A 187 6.99 -6.12 -0.08
CA LEU A 187 6.81 -6.73 -1.39
C LEU A 187 7.26 -8.18 -1.44
N ALA A 188 6.33 -9.06 -1.84
CA ALA A 188 6.61 -10.46 -2.10
C ALA A 188 7.38 -10.69 -3.43
N ARG A 189 8.45 -11.48 -3.36
CA ARG A 189 9.21 -12.02 -4.50
C ARG A 189 9.39 -13.52 -4.33
N SER A 190 9.74 -14.22 -5.40
CA SER A 190 10.06 -15.65 -5.33
C SER A 190 11.36 -15.99 -6.05
N SER A 191 12.01 -17.04 -5.58
CA SER A 191 13.19 -17.64 -6.22
C SER A 191 13.02 -19.14 -6.24
N SER A 192 13.37 -19.78 -7.35
CA SER A 192 13.17 -21.22 -7.54
C SER A 192 14.45 -21.93 -7.95
N VAL A 193 14.67 -23.12 -7.40
CA VAL A 193 15.79 -23.99 -7.75
C VAL A 193 15.33 -25.44 -7.87
N SER A 194 15.88 -26.17 -8.84
CA SER A 194 15.62 -27.61 -8.99
C SER A 194 16.49 -28.41 -8.02
N ILE A 195 15.83 -29.13 -7.11
CA ILE A 195 16.44 -30.06 -6.17
C ILE A 195 16.24 -31.52 -6.63
N LYS A 196 17.24 -32.34 -6.34
CA LYS A 196 17.26 -33.79 -6.60
C LYS A 196 17.29 -34.51 -5.27
N GLU A 197 16.77 -35.72 -5.25
CA GLU A 197 16.92 -36.62 -4.11
C GLU A 197 18.40 -36.88 -3.81
N GLY A 198 18.75 -36.95 -2.52
CA GLY A 198 20.08 -37.33 -2.08
C GLY A 198 20.53 -36.63 -0.79
N GLY A 199 21.85 -36.56 -0.61
CA GLY A 199 22.47 -35.92 0.55
C GLY A 199 22.16 -34.43 0.67
N ALA A 200 22.45 -33.88 1.86
CA ALA A 200 22.27 -32.46 2.12
C ALA A 200 23.17 -31.61 1.21
N ARG A 201 22.58 -30.63 0.53
CA ARG A 201 23.23 -29.74 -0.44
C ARG A 201 22.86 -28.29 -0.14
N THR A 202 23.81 -27.38 -0.31
CA THR A 202 23.54 -25.95 -0.26
C THR A 202 23.03 -25.51 -1.62
N VAL A 203 21.84 -24.91 -1.66
CA VAL A 203 21.30 -24.29 -2.86
C VAL A 203 21.34 -22.77 -2.70
N PRO A 204 22.00 -22.05 -3.62
CA PRO A 204 21.91 -20.60 -3.65
C PRO A 204 20.54 -20.23 -4.22
N LEU A 205 19.78 -19.46 -3.46
CA LEU A 205 18.57 -18.82 -3.95
C LEU A 205 18.84 -17.33 -4.11
N GLU A 206 18.63 -16.82 -5.31
CA GLU A 206 18.75 -15.38 -5.55
C GLU A 206 17.67 -14.66 -4.75
N VAL A 207 18.12 -13.77 -3.88
CA VAL A 207 17.23 -12.89 -3.13
C VAL A 207 17.10 -11.64 -3.98
N GLY A 208 16.03 -11.59 -4.78
CA GLY A 208 15.72 -10.40 -5.56
C GLY A 208 15.53 -9.15 -4.70
N ALA A 209 15.32 -9.31 -3.39
CA ALA A 209 15.13 -8.23 -2.43
C ALA A 209 16.41 -7.47 -2.08
N ARG A 210 16.40 -6.15 -2.31
CA ARG A 210 17.40 -5.21 -1.78
C ARG A 210 16.81 -4.51 -0.57
N GLY A 211 17.50 -4.51 0.56
CA GLY A 211 17.08 -3.76 1.74
C GLY A 211 17.38 -4.46 3.06
N GLU A 212 17.01 -3.81 4.14
CA GLU A 212 16.97 -4.41 5.48
C GLU A 212 15.59 -5.04 5.71
N GLY A 213 15.48 -6.01 6.61
CA GLY A 213 14.18 -6.57 7.00
C GLY A 213 13.60 -7.65 6.09
N ILE A 214 14.41 -8.31 5.26
CA ILE A 214 13.94 -9.41 4.39
C ILE A 214 13.39 -10.56 5.22
N ARG A 215 12.23 -11.11 4.84
CA ARG A 215 11.57 -12.24 5.52
C ARG A 215 11.22 -13.34 4.54
N ILE A 216 11.31 -14.60 4.96
CA ILE A 216 10.79 -15.74 4.19
C ILE A 216 9.33 -15.94 4.60
N LEU A 217 8.42 -15.86 3.64
CA LEU A 217 6.98 -16.04 3.88
C LEU A 217 6.55 -17.50 3.71
N GLN A 218 7.07 -18.14 2.67
CA GLN A 218 6.61 -19.46 2.25
C GLN A 218 7.74 -20.24 1.56
N ILE A 219 7.73 -21.55 1.77
CA ILE A 219 8.52 -22.51 1.01
C ILE A 219 7.54 -23.45 0.31
N ASP A 220 7.64 -23.55 -1.01
CA ASP A 220 6.79 -24.38 -1.85
C ASP A 220 7.61 -25.46 -2.57
N LEU A 221 6.97 -26.60 -2.79
CA LEU A 221 7.56 -27.75 -3.49
C LEU A 221 6.65 -28.17 -4.64
N SER A 222 7.16 -28.09 -5.86
CA SER A 222 6.45 -28.50 -7.07
C SER A 222 7.10 -29.73 -7.70
N MET A 223 6.30 -30.77 -7.92
CA MET A 223 6.70 -32.11 -8.40
C MET A 223 6.13 -32.41 -9.78
N VAL A 224 6.13 -31.42 -10.69
CA VAL A 224 5.53 -31.56 -12.03
C VAL A 224 6.06 -32.80 -12.74
N GLY A 225 5.16 -33.65 -13.20
CA GLY A 225 5.48 -34.89 -13.93
C GLY A 225 5.60 -36.14 -13.07
N GLU A 226 5.41 -36.05 -11.74
CA GLU A 226 5.27 -37.24 -10.90
C GLU A 226 3.99 -38.00 -11.26
N ARG A 227 4.12 -39.30 -11.53
CA ARG A 227 3.01 -40.18 -11.94
C ARG A 227 2.68 -41.23 -10.89
N VAL A 228 3.53 -41.36 -9.87
CA VAL A 228 3.39 -42.33 -8.80
C VAL A 228 3.22 -41.59 -7.48
N ARG A 229 2.32 -42.07 -6.62
CA ARG A 229 2.18 -41.52 -5.27
C ARG A 229 3.46 -41.80 -4.47
N ARG A 230 4.12 -40.74 -4.02
CA ARG A 230 5.34 -40.79 -3.19
C ARG A 230 5.21 -39.86 -2.00
N THR A 231 5.96 -40.18 -0.96
CA THR A 231 6.13 -39.28 0.18
C THR A 231 7.46 -38.55 0.03
N TYR A 232 7.41 -37.23 -0.13
CA TYR A 232 8.60 -36.38 -0.18
C TYR A 232 8.85 -35.78 1.21
N ARG A 233 10.08 -35.91 1.71
CA ARG A 233 10.53 -35.29 2.95
C ARG A 233 11.65 -34.30 2.64
N LEU A 234 11.36 -33.02 2.80
CA LEU A 234 12.33 -31.94 2.75
C LEU A 234 12.82 -31.61 4.17
N THR A 235 14.13 -31.54 4.35
CA THR A 235 14.75 -31.00 5.56
C THR A 235 15.55 -29.76 5.18
N VAL A 236 15.37 -28.66 5.92
CA VAL A 236 16.15 -27.42 5.76
C VAL A 236 16.93 -27.19 7.05
N ASP A 237 18.22 -27.50 7.05
CA ASP A 237 19.03 -27.58 8.27
C ASP A 237 19.63 -26.23 8.69
N ARG A 238 19.82 -25.33 7.73
CA ARG A 238 20.43 -24.02 7.97
C ARG A 238 19.71 -22.98 7.14
N VAL A 239 18.99 -22.11 7.84
CA VAL A 239 18.43 -20.87 7.29
C VAL A 239 19.13 -19.71 8.00
N PRO A 240 19.86 -18.85 7.27
CA PRO A 240 20.44 -17.63 7.85
C PRO A 240 19.39 -16.79 8.59
N GLY A 241 19.62 -16.50 9.88
CA GLY A 241 18.70 -15.74 10.74
C GLY A 241 17.74 -16.58 11.58
N LEU A 242 17.59 -17.88 11.33
CA LEU A 242 16.85 -18.78 12.20
C LEU A 242 17.68 -19.08 13.46
N THR A 243 17.57 -18.21 14.47
CA THR A 243 18.24 -18.36 15.77
C THR A 243 17.46 -19.20 16.78
N ARG A 244 16.18 -19.49 16.48
CA ARG A 244 15.29 -20.30 17.30
C ARG A 244 14.62 -21.37 16.44
N PRO A 245 14.41 -22.59 16.96
CA PRO A 245 13.66 -23.61 16.24
C PRO A 245 12.26 -23.10 15.91
N ALA A 246 11.84 -23.25 14.66
CA ALA A 246 10.51 -22.86 14.22
C ALA A 246 9.46 -23.68 14.98
N ARG A 247 8.41 -23.02 15.49
CA ARG A 247 7.24 -23.71 16.02
C ARG A 247 6.38 -24.13 14.84
N TRP A 248 6.37 -25.43 14.56
CA TRP A 248 5.53 -25.99 13.50
C TRP A 248 4.07 -26.07 13.95
N ARG A 249 3.16 -25.70 13.06
CA ARG A 249 1.72 -25.91 13.23
C ARG A 249 1.19 -26.45 11.91
N ASP A 250 0.62 -27.65 11.93
CA ASP A 250 -0.02 -28.21 10.75
C ASP A 250 -1.25 -27.38 10.39
N LEU A 251 -1.24 -26.81 9.19
CA LEU A 251 -2.38 -26.06 8.64
C LEU A 251 -3.45 -26.99 8.06
N ARG A 252 -3.07 -28.24 7.73
CA ARG A 252 -3.99 -29.30 7.33
C ARG A 252 -3.67 -30.54 8.15
N ALA A 253 -4.64 -30.99 8.93
CA ALA A 253 -4.58 -32.26 9.66
C ALA A 253 -5.16 -33.42 8.84
N ASP A 254 -5.64 -33.14 7.63
CA ASP A 254 -6.26 -34.17 6.80
C ASP A 254 -5.23 -35.26 6.49
N PRO A 255 -5.56 -36.52 6.78
CA PRO A 255 -4.73 -37.62 6.34
C PRO A 255 -4.63 -37.55 4.81
N PRO A 256 -3.45 -37.80 4.23
CA PRO A 256 -3.29 -37.74 2.78
C PRO A 256 -4.29 -38.70 2.15
N ASP A 257 -5.15 -38.21 1.23
CA ASP A 257 -6.32 -38.90 0.68
C ASP A 257 -6.17 -40.42 0.72
N ARG A 258 -6.88 -41.10 1.62
CA ARG A 258 -6.91 -42.56 1.63
C ARG A 258 -7.79 -43.00 0.46
N ARG A 259 -7.32 -44.03 -0.26
CA ARG A 259 -8.09 -44.68 -1.33
C ARG A 259 -9.45 -45.13 -0.83
#